data_AF-A0A9E3YHB7-F1
#
_entry.id   AF-A0A9E3YHB7-F1
#
_cell.length_a   1.000
_cell.length_b   1.000
_cell.length_c   1.000
_cell.angle_alpha   90.00
_cell.angle_beta   90.00
_cell.angle_gamma   90.00
#
_symmetry.space_group_name_H-M   'P 1'
#
loop_
_entity.id
_entity.type
_entity.pdbx_description
1 polymer ?
#
loop_
_entity_poly.entity_id
_entity_poly.type
_entity_poly.pdbx_seq_one_letter_code
_entity_poly.pdbx_strand_id
1 'polypeptide(L)'
;MPDEKKDVIEPIDATFEDVVEAIAPRVTPSDVIHGGMPFAKWRGKIDLGGDELDVYVLNTEDRVIALRSAIKSMSGADSGNLGSYVGAAALKSYINSDLILGELLEFTIPGTQFTGRGMTTEHFELICRGYVQALYEGASLTDRQREIAIKCAVLTAGLTRTGLDALIDEATGYQYDRAEDALQVKLRAFIADE
;
A
#
# COMPACT_ATOMS: atom_id res chain seq x y z
N MET A 1 -51.17 -20.98 -43.19
CA MET A 1 -49.74 -20.63 -43.21
C MET A 1 -49.59 -19.38 -42.35
N PRO A 2 -48.91 -19.42 -41.19
CA PRO A 2 -48.65 -18.22 -40.41
C PRO A 2 -47.35 -17.56 -40.90
N ASP A 3 -47.41 -16.24 -41.12
CA ASP A 3 -46.31 -15.40 -41.56
C ASP A 3 -45.20 -15.28 -40.50
N GLU A 4 -43.97 -15.67 -40.84
CA GLU A 4 -42.76 -15.35 -40.08
C GLU A 4 -42.46 -13.85 -40.19
N LYS A 5 -42.75 -13.09 -39.14
CA LYS A 5 -42.15 -11.75 -38.97
C LYS A 5 -40.68 -11.93 -38.61
N LYS A 6 -39.79 -11.62 -39.56
CA LYS A 6 -38.35 -11.48 -39.29
C LYS A 6 -38.17 -10.22 -38.43
N ASP A 7 -37.63 -10.37 -37.24
CA ASP A 7 -37.20 -9.25 -36.40
C ASP A 7 -36.04 -8.54 -37.09
N VAL A 8 -36.36 -7.50 -37.87
CA VAL A 8 -35.39 -6.59 -38.44
C VAL A 8 -34.96 -5.64 -37.33
N ILE A 9 -33.71 -5.76 -36.89
CA ILE A 9 -33.10 -4.79 -35.96
C ILE A 9 -32.92 -3.50 -36.74
N GLU A 10 -33.65 -2.45 -36.36
CA GLU A 10 -33.52 -1.13 -36.99
C GLU A 10 -32.15 -0.51 -36.67
N PRO A 11 -31.54 0.24 -37.61
CA PRO A 11 -30.27 0.91 -37.37
C PRO A 11 -30.39 1.89 -36.20
N ILE A 12 -29.41 1.84 -35.30
CA ILE A 12 -29.30 2.81 -34.21
C ILE A 12 -28.94 4.18 -34.82
N ASP A 13 -29.84 5.16 -34.67
CA ASP A 13 -29.60 6.55 -35.05
C ASP A 13 -28.83 7.28 -33.94
N ALA A 14 -27.56 6.92 -33.80
CA ALA A 14 -26.64 7.54 -32.84
C ALA A 14 -25.27 7.73 -33.48
N THR A 15 -24.60 8.83 -33.16
CA THR A 15 -23.22 9.06 -33.58
C THR A 15 -22.26 8.18 -32.78
N PHE A 16 -21.03 8.04 -33.28
CA PHE A 16 -19.99 7.31 -32.54
C PHE A 16 -19.72 7.96 -31.17
N GLU A 17 -19.75 9.30 -31.08
CA GLU A 17 -19.65 10.00 -29.79
C GLU A 17 -20.78 9.61 -28.82
N ASP A 18 -22.03 9.57 -29.28
CA ASP A 18 -23.19 9.23 -28.42
C ASP A 18 -23.08 7.81 -27.83
N VAL A 19 -22.59 6.87 -28.65
CA VAL A 19 -22.37 5.48 -28.24
C VAL A 19 -21.21 5.38 -27.25
N VAL A 20 -20.13 6.14 -27.47
CA VAL A 20 -18.98 6.18 -26.55
C VAL A 20 -19.41 6.77 -25.21
N GLU A 21 -20.19 7.85 -25.18
CA GLU A 21 -20.66 8.47 -23.93
C GLU A 21 -21.57 7.55 -23.12
N ALA A 22 -22.40 6.75 -23.79
CA ALA A 22 -23.34 5.84 -23.13
C ALA A 22 -22.69 4.59 -22.52
N ILE A 23 -21.56 4.13 -23.08
CA ILE A 23 -20.93 2.84 -22.72
C ILE A 23 -19.58 3.04 -22.01
N ALA A 24 -18.90 4.16 -22.24
CA ALA A 24 -17.66 4.45 -21.54
C ALA A 24 -17.95 4.65 -20.04
N PRO A 25 -17.13 4.09 -19.14
CA PRO A 25 -17.20 4.42 -17.73
C PRO A 25 -17.05 5.94 -17.57
N ARG A 26 -17.86 6.55 -16.71
CA ARG A 26 -17.76 7.98 -16.39
C ARG A 26 -16.43 8.21 -15.64
N VAL A 27 -15.41 8.52 -16.41
CA VAL A 27 -14.10 8.98 -15.94
C VAL A 27 -14.31 10.34 -15.28
N THR A 28 -14.14 10.38 -13.97
CA THR A 28 -14.16 11.61 -13.17
C THR A 28 -12.89 12.43 -13.44
N PRO A 29 -12.87 13.76 -13.19
CA PRO A 29 -11.65 14.56 -13.37
C PRO A 29 -10.43 14.06 -12.56
N SER A 30 -10.65 13.23 -11.54
CA SER A 30 -9.61 12.50 -10.79
C SER A 30 -8.94 11.36 -11.56
N ASP A 31 -9.59 10.84 -12.61
CA ASP A 31 -9.07 9.76 -13.45
C ASP A 31 -8.16 10.29 -14.58
N VAL A 32 -7.99 11.62 -14.68
CA VAL A 32 -6.99 12.24 -15.54
C VAL A 32 -5.65 12.20 -14.82
N ILE A 33 -4.83 11.21 -15.17
CA ILE A 33 -3.39 11.22 -14.88
C ILE A 33 -2.84 12.54 -15.47
N HIS A 34 -2.59 13.52 -14.61
CA HIS A 34 -1.90 14.73 -15.01
C HIS A 34 -0.51 14.28 -15.47
N GLY A 35 -0.15 14.58 -16.72
CA GLY A 35 1.03 14.05 -17.44
C GLY A 35 2.42 14.44 -16.90
N GLY A 36 2.60 14.45 -15.59
CA GLY A 36 3.87 14.56 -14.88
C GLY A 36 4.00 13.46 -13.82
N MET A 37 5.23 13.16 -13.42
CA MET A 37 5.51 12.22 -12.33
C MET A 37 4.75 12.66 -11.05
N PRO A 38 4.09 11.75 -10.32
CA PRO A 38 3.43 12.07 -9.06
C PRO A 38 4.38 12.78 -8.08
N PHE A 39 3.82 13.55 -7.15
CA PHE A 39 4.61 14.24 -6.14
C PHE A 39 4.02 14.08 -4.74
N ALA A 40 4.91 14.07 -3.74
CA ALA A 40 4.54 14.00 -2.34
C ALA A 40 3.85 15.30 -1.88
N LYS A 41 2.51 15.30 -1.86
CA LYS A 41 1.67 16.40 -1.38
C LYS A 41 1.73 16.51 0.14
N TRP A 42 1.74 15.37 0.84
CA TRP A 42 1.89 15.28 2.28
C TRP A 42 3.05 14.35 2.63
N ARG A 43 3.76 14.68 3.72
CA ARG A 43 4.91 13.91 4.23
C ARG A 43 4.75 13.69 5.71
N GLY A 44 5.16 12.52 6.17
CA GLY A 44 5.19 12.20 7.58
C GLY A 44 6.17 11.09 7.88
N LYS A 45 6.28 10.79 9.16
CA LYS A 45 7.03 9.65 9.67
C LYS A 45 6.15 8.84 10.62
N ILE A 46 6.32 7.52 10.59
CA ILE A 46 5.75 6.61 11.59
C ILE A 46 6.92 6.01 12.36
N ASP A 47 6.90 6.14 13.68
CA ASP A 47 7.93 5.58 14.56
C ASP A 47 7.51 4.16 14.98
N LEU A 48 8.24 3.15 14.49
CA LEU A 48 8.02 1.75 14.79
C LEU A 48 8.98 1.25 15.88
N GLY A 49 9.02 1.97 17.02
CA GLY A 49 9.87 1.58 18.15
C GLY A 49 11.36 1.88 17.94
N GLY A 50 11.67 2.99 17.27
CA GLY A 50 13.03 3.44 16.93
C GLY A 50 13.38 3.30 15.45
N ASP A 51 12.64 2.48 14.71
CA ASP A 51 12.73 2.44 13.24
C ASP A 51 11.68 3.35 12.61
N GLU A 52 12.12 4.45 12.01
CA GLU A 52 11.23 5.38 11.31
C GLU A 52 10.85 4.89 9.91
N LEU A 53 9.55 4.91 9.60
CA LEU A 53 9.03 4.81 8.23
C LEU A 53 8.78 6.20 7.65
N ASP A 54 9.40 6.51 6.52
CA ASP A 54 9.05 7.70 5.74
C ASP A 54 7.80 7.39 4.91
N VAL A 55 6.74 8.17 5.12
CA VAL A 55 5.43 7.96 4.49
C VAL A 55 4.93 9.22 3.80
N TYR A 56 4.16 9.01 2.74
CA TYR A 56 3.71 10.06 1.84
C TYR A 56 2.26 9.83 1.43
N VAL A 57 1.53 10.94 1.25
CA VAL A 57 0.30 10.94 0.44
C VAL A 57 0.59 11.77 -0.80
N LEU A 58 0.49 11.13 -1.96
CA LEU A 58 0.80 11.74 -3.24
C LEU A 58 -0.34 12.66 -3.71
N ASN A 59 -0.08 13.46 -4.74
CA ASN A 59 -1.11 14.28 -5.39
C ASN A 59 -2.19 13.43 -6.09
N THR A 60 -1.91 12.16 -6.37
CA THR A 60 -2.82 11.14 -6.86
C THR A 60 -3.63 10.46 -5.74
N GLU A 61 -3.48 10.90 -4.49
CA GLU A 61 -4.08 10.32 -3.28
C GLU A 61 -3.52 8.95 -2.87
N ASP A 62 -2.56 8.40 -3.62
CA ASP A 62 -1.83 7.20 -3.23
C ASP A 62 -1.11 7.40 -1.90
N ARG A 63 -1.25 6.42 -1.01
CA ARG A 63 -0.53 6.34 0.26
C ARG A 63 0.68 5.44 0.08
N VAL A 64 1.86 6.00 0.26
CA VAL A 64 3.12 5.37 -0.13
C VAL A 64 4.10 5.34 1.03
N ILE A 65 4.73 4.19 1.22
CA ILE A 65 5.83 3.98 2.18
C ILE A 65 7.14 3.94 1.39
N ALA A 66 8.14 4.72 1.78
CA ALA A 66 9.44 4.71 1.11
C ALA A 66 10.17 3.39 1.31
N LEU A 67 10.70 2.83 0.22
CA LEU A 67 11.31 1.50 0.20
C LEU A 67 12.45 1.34 1.20
N ARG A 68 13.34 2.33 1.28
CA ARG A 68 14.51 2.26 2.17
C ARG A 68 14.07 2.14 3.62
N SER A 69 13.10 2.96 4.02
CA SER A 69 12.57 2.95 5.39
C SER A 69 11.80 1.67 5.68
N ALA A 70 11.04 1.12 4.73
CA ALA A 70 10.35 -0.16 4.87
C ALA A 70 11.32 -1.34 5.04
N ILE A 71 12.40 -1.38 4.25
CA ILE A 71 13.43 -2.43 4.40
C ILE A 71 14.10 -2.30 5.77
N LYS A 72 14.44 -1.08 6.19
CA LYS A 72 15.02 -0.83 7.50
C LYS A 72 14.08 -1.25 8.63
N SER A 73 12.80 -0.91 8.57
CA SER A 73 11.88 -1.27 9.65
C SER A 73 11.66 -2.78 9.75
N MET A 74 11.59 -3.52 8.65
CA MET A 74 11.36 -4.97 8.69
C MET A 74 12.63 -5.77 8.98
N SER A 75 13.77 -5.33 8.47
CA SER A 75 15.03 -6.07 8.61
C SER A 75 15.97 -5.46 9.63
N GLY A 76 16.07 -4.14 9.74
CA GLY A 76 17.12 -3.44 10.48
C GLY A 76 18.36 -3.16 9.63
N ALA A 77 18.33 -3.48 8.32
CA ALA A 77 19.40 -3.11 7.40
C ALA A 77 19.21 -1.66 6.90
N ASP A 78 20.27 -0.84 6.95
CA ASP A 78 20.24 0.55 6.49
C ASP A 78 20.12 0.70 4.96
N SER A 79 20.38 -0.38 4.22
CA SER A 79 20.21 -0.44 2.77
C SER A 79 19.90 -1.87 2.33
N GLY A 80 19.21 -2.00 1.21
CA GLY A 80 18.90 -3.31 0.64
C GLY A 80 18.09 -3.21 -0.63
N ASN A 81 18.14 -4.26 -1.44
CA ASN A 81 17.26 -4.42 -2.58
C ASN A 81 15.98 -5.10 -2.09
N LEU A 82 14.81 -4.48 -2.25
CA LEU A 82 13.54 -5.09 -1.85
C LEU A 82 13.38 -6.50 -2.43
N GLY A 83 13.80 -6.71 -3.68
CA GLY A 83 13.73 -7.98 -4.38
C GLY A 83 14.47 -9.12 -3.67
N SER A 84 15.55 -8.86 -2.93
CA SER A 84 16.22 -9.93 -2.16
C SER A 84 15.43 -10.38 -0.94
N TYR A 85 14.54 -9.53 -0.43
CA TYR A 85 13.67 -9.85 0.70
C TYR A 85 12.41 -10.57 0.21
N VAL A 86 11.73 -10.03 -0.81
CA VAL A 86 10.46 -10.60 -1.29
C VAL A 86 10.63 -11.78 -2.25
N GLY A 87 11.76 -11.87 -2.96
CA GLY A 87 12.03 -12.90 -3.98
C GLY A 87 12.74 -14.16 -3.47
N ALA A 88 12.93 -14.29 -2.14
CA ALA A 88 13.62 -15.44 -1.58
C ALA A 88 12.85 -16.75 -1.84
N ALA A 89 13.57 -17.84 -2.12
CA ALA A 89 12.97 -19.11 -2.53
C ALA A 89 11.92 -19.65 -1.52
N ALA A 90 12.20 -19.52 -0.22
CA ALA A 90 11.30 -19.95 0.85
C ALA A 90 10.01 -19.10 0.96
N LEU A 91 9.98 -17.91 0.35
CA LEU A 91 8.85 -16.97 0.41
C LEU A 91 7.99 -16.96 -0.86
N LYS A 92 8.41 -17.65 -1.93
CA LYS A 92 7.70 -17.63 -3.23
C LYS A 92 6.24 -18.06 -3.16
N SER A 93 5.90 -18.97 -2.24
CA SER A 93 4.53 -19.44 -2.04
C SER A 93 3.67 -18.47 -1.21
N TYR A 94 4.28 -17.46 -0.61
CA TYR A 94 3.65 -16.55 0.36
C TYR A 94 3.65 -15.09 -0.09
N ILE A 95 4.60 -14.70 -0.94
CA ILE A 95 4.78 -13.35 -1.43
C ILE A 95 4.87 -13.38 -2.95
N ASN A 96 3.95 -12.68 -3.62
CA ASN A 96 4.05 -12.44 -5.07
C ASN A 96 5.04 -11.30 -5.32
N SER A 97 6.32 -11.63 -5.46
CA SER A 97 7.38 -10.65 -5.67
C SER A 97 7.22 -9.85 -6.96
N ASP A 98 6.71 -10.47 -8.02
CA ASP A 98 6.61 -9.84 -9.33
C ASP A 98 5.54 -8.74 -9.33
N LEU A 99 4.42 -8.98 -8.65
CA LEU A 99 3.38 -7.97 -8.40
C LEU A 99 3.96 -6.78 -7.63
N ILE A 100 4.54 -7.04 -6.46
CA ILE A 100 5.06 -6.00 -5.56
C ILE A 100 6.14 -5.16 -6.26
N LEU A 101 7.08 -5.80 -6.96
CA LEU A 101 8.19 -5.10 -7.61
C LEU A 101 7.75 -4.37 -8.87
N GLY A 102 6.74 -4.88 -9.58
CA GLY A 102 6.16 -4.30 -10.79
C GLY A 102 5.31 -3.05 -10.53
N GLU A 103 4.71 -2.95 -9.34
CA GLU A 103 3.79 -1.87 -8.97
C GLU A 103 4.39 -0.84 -8.00
N LEU A 104 5.72 -0.77 -7.94
CA LEU A 104 6.42 0.26 -7.18
C LEU A 104 6.21 1.65 -7.81
N LEU A 105 5.97 2.64 -6.97
CA LEU A 105 5.70 4.01 -7.38
C LEU A 105 6.98 4.84 -7.32
N GLU A 106 7.24 5.60 -8.38
CA GLU A 106 8.22 6.68 -8.40
C GLU A 106 7.50 8.03 -8.27
N PHE A 107 8.04 8.91 -7.43
CA PHE A 107 7.45 10.21 -7.16
C PHE A 107 8.52 11.26 -6.86
N THR A 108 8.19 12.52 -7.08
CA THR A 108 9.06 13.64 -6.71
C THR A 108 8.76 14.11 -5.28
N ILE A 109 9.78 14.65 -4.63
CA ILE A 109 9.67 15.22 -3.29
C ILE A 109 9.93 16.74 -3.41
N PRO A 110 8.87 17.57 -3.51
CA PRO A 110 8.99 19.03 -3.65
C PRO A 110 9.99 19.68 -2.68
N GLY A 111 10.81 20.60 -3.17
CA GLY A 111 11.87 21.24 -2.36
C GLY A 111 13.13 20.38 -2.20
N THR A 112 13.21 19.22 -2.86
CA THR A 112 14.43 18.43 -2.97
C THR A 112 14.72 18.10 -4.43
N GLN A 113 15.97 17.75 -4.73
CA GLN A 113 16.37 17.24 -6.04
C GLN A 113 16.15 15.71 -6.18
N PHE A 114 15.67 15.06 -5.13
CA PHE A 114 15.57 13.60 -5.07
C PHE A 114 14.19 13.12 -5.50
N THR A 115 14.18 12.01 -6.23
CA THR A 115 12.98 11.19 -6.44
C THR A 115 12.87 10.16 -5.34
N GLY A 116 11.65 9.96 -4.86
CA GLY A 116 11.28 8.87 -3.97
C GLY A 116 10.87 7.66 -4.78
N ARG A 117 11.13 6.48 -4.21
CA ARG A 117 10.56 5.22 -4.66
C ARG A 117 9.90 4.54 -3.47
N GLY A 118 8.68 4.08 -3.66
CA GLY A 118 7.87 3.55 -2.57
C GLY A 118 6.91 2.48 -3.02
N MET A 119 6.30 1.83 -2.04
CA MET A 119 5.24 0.85 -2.24
C MET A 119 3.96 1.35 -1.57
N THR A 120 2.81 0.86 -2.03
CA THR A 120 1.53 1.12 -1.37
C THR A 120 1.47 0.46 0.00
N THR A 121 0.52 0.88 0.83
CA THR A 121 0.25 0.24 2.13
C THR A 121 -0.17 -1.23 1.96
N GLU A 122 -0.89 -1.55 0.89
CA GLU A 122 -1.27 -2.93 0.53
C GLU A 122 -0.05 -3.80 0.26
N HIS A 123 0.92 -3.32 -0.52
CA HIS A 123 2.15 -4.07 -0.78
C HIS A 123 2.97 -4.31 0.49
N PHE A 124 3.05 -3.32 1.38
CA PHE A 124 3.74 -3.50 2.66
C PHE A 124 3.03 -4.55 3.54
N GLU A 125 1.69 -4.52 3.58
CA GLU A 125 0.89 -5.51 4.29
C GLU A 125 1.07 -6.92 3.69
N LEU A 126 1.05 -7.07 2.37
CA LEU A 126 1.30 -8.32 1.67
C LEU A 126 2.66 -8.94 2.03
N ILE A 127 3.71 -8.12 2.13
CA ILE A 127 5.03 -8.57 2.54
C ILE A 127 5.00 -9.05 3.99
N CYS A 128 4.46 -8.24 4.91
CA CYS A 128 4.38 -8.61 6.33
C CYS A 128 3.59 -9.90 6.51
N ARG A 129 2.41 -9.99 5.89
CA ARG A 129 1.54 -11.17 5.91
C ARG A 129 2.23 -12.40 5.35
N GLY A 130 2.92 -12.29 4.22
CA GLY A 130 3.62 -13.42 3.61
C GLY A 130 4.75 -13.96 4.47
N TYR A 131 5.53 -13.08 5.12
CA TYR A 131 6.54 -13.50 6.10
C TYR A 131 5.93 -14.22 7.31
N VAL A 132 4.86 -13.67 7.88
CA VAL A 132 4.15 -14.26 9.03
C VAL A 132 3.56 -15.62 8.66
N GLN A 133 2.95 -15.75 7.49
CA GLN A 133 2.39 -17.01 7.01
C GLN A 133 3.48 -18.05 6.78
N ALA A 134 4.60 -17.68 6.15
CA ALA A 134 5.74 -18.58 5.95
C ALA A 134 6.31 -19.11 7.28
N LEU A 135 6.37 -18.24 8.30
CA LEU A 135 6.79 -18.63 9.65
C LEU A 135 5.79 -19.60 10.29
N TYR A 136 4.50 -19.29 10.21
CA TYR A 136 3.43 -20.09 10.80
C TYR A 136 3.34 -21.50 10.17
N GLU A 137 3.51 -21.59 8.85
CA GLU A 137 3.45 -22.86 8.12
C GLU A 137 4.76 -23.67 8.19
N GLY A 138 5.81 -23.14 8.84
CA GLY A 138 7.08 -23.85 9.02
C GLY A 138 7.91 -23.93 7.73
N ALA A 139 7.83 -22.92 6.86
CA ALA A 139 8.69 -22.82 5.69
C ALA A 139 10.18 -22.83 6.07
N SER A 140 11.03 -23.27 5.14
CA SER A 140 12.49 -23.35 5.32
C SER A 140 13.17 -21.98 5.30
N LEU A 141 12.80 -21.12 6.24
CA LEU A 141 13.35 -19.78 6.45
C LEU A 141 14.76 -19.85 7.05
N THR A 142 15.67 -18.99 6.59
CA THR A 142 16.93 -18.75 7.29
C THR A 142 16.68 -18.07 8.64
N ASP A 143 17.65 -18.10 9.56
CA ASP A 143 17.53 -17.43 10.87
C ASP A 143 17.16 -15.95 10.69
N ARG A 144 17.79 -15.30 9.71
CA ARG A 144 17.50 -13.92 9.37
C ARG A 144 16.07 -13.70 8.85
N GLN A 145 15.55 -14.59 8.01
CA GLN A 145 14.18 -14.49 7.52
C GLN A 145 13.16 -14.77 8.63
N ARG A 146 13.51 -15.64 9.59
CA ARG A 146 12.71 -15.91 10.78
C ARG A 146 12.63 -14.67 11.68
N GLU A 147 13.74 -13.98 11.92
CA GLU A 147 13.76 -12.69 12.63
C GLU A 147 12.86 -11.66 11.94
N ILE A 148 12.96 -11.52 10.61
CA ILE A 148 12.10 -10.62 9.83
C ILE A 148 10.63 -11.01 9.99
N ALA A 149 10.30 -12.30 9.95
CA ALA A 149 8.92 -12.74 10.12
C ALA A 149 8.35 -12.46 11.50
N ILE A 150 9.14 -12.63 12.57
CA ILE A 150 8.75 -12.25 13.92
C ILE A 150 8.52 -10.74 13.99
N LYS A 151 9.43 -9.94 13.42
CA LYS A 151 9.29 -8.49 13.39
C LYS A 151 8.05 -8.05 12.61
N CYS A 152 7.78 -8.65 11.45
CA CYS A 152 6.55 -8.42 10.70
C CYS A 152 5.31 -8.74 11.52
N ALA A 153 5.31 -9.81 12.34
CA ALA A 153 4.19 -10.13 13.22
C ALA A 153 3.92 -9.03 14.25
N VAL A 154 4.98 -8.54 14.92
CA VAL A 154 4.91 -7.44 15.90
C VAL A 154 4.40 -6.16 15.22
N LEU A 155 4.97 -5.81 14.07
CA LEU A 155 4.54 -4.63 13.29
C LEU A 155 3.07 -4.72 12.89
N THR A 156 2.63 -5.86 12.35
CA THR A 156 1.22 -6.06 11.98
C THR A 156 0.31 -5.93 13.20
N ALA A 157 0.64 -6.54 14.32
CA ALA A 157 -0.17 -6.44 15.54
C ALA A 157 -0.29 -4.98 16.05
N GLY A 158 0.82 -4.25 16.11
CA GLY A 158 0.85 -2.86 16.56
C GLY A 158 0.09 -1.92 15.64
N LEU A 159 0.29 -2.08 14.32
CA LEU A 159 -0.42 -1.31 13.29
C LEU A 159 -1.92 -1.60 13.31
N THR A 160 -2.33 -2.88 13.41
CA THR A 160 -3.74 -3.26 13.50
C THR A 160 -4.40 -2.66 14.74
N ARG A 161 -3.77 -2.78 15.91
CA ARG A 161 -4.32 -2.20 17.15
C ARG A 161 -4.45 -0.68 17.06
N THR A 162 -3.43 -0.01 16.55
CA THR A 162 -3.43 1.46 16.40
C THR A 162 -4.45 1.91 15.36
N GLY A 163 -4.63 1.15 14.27
CA GLY A 163 -5.64 1.40 13.25
C GLY A 163 -7.05 1.25 13.78
N LEU A 164 -7.31 0.25 14.63
CA LEU A 164 -8.60 0.09 15.30
C LEU A 164 -8.91 1.27 16.22
N ASP A 165 -7.94 1.69 17.05
CA ASP A 165 -8.07 2.89 17.88
C ASP A 165 -8.39 4.12 17.01
N ALA A 166 -7.66 4.32 15.90
CA ALA A 166 -7.87 5.44 14.99
C ALA A 166 -9.29 5.46 14.38
N LEU A 167 -9.80 4.30 13.95
CA LEU A 167 -11.14 4.17 13.39
C LEU A 167 -12.23 4.44 14.44
N ILE A 168 -12.01 4.03 15.69
CA ILE A 168 -12.91 4.33 16.81
C ILE A 168 -12.88 5.83 17.11
N ASP A 169 -11.70 6.45 17.15
CA ASP A 169 -11.53 7.87 17.38
C ASP A 169 -12.25 8.70 16.30
N GLU A 170 -12.16 8.28 15.04
CA GLU A 170 -12.87 8.90 13.92
C GLU A 170 -14.39 8.74 14.07
N ALA A 171 -14.86 7.52 14.32
CA ALA A 171 -16.30 7.21 14.43
C ALA A 171 -16.99 7.88 15.63
N THR A 172 -16.25 8.13 16.71
CA THR A 172 -16.76 8.77 17.93
C THR A 172 -16.55 10.29 17.96
N GLY A 173 -15.75 10.82 17.03
CA GLY A 173 -15.30 12.22 17.04
C GLY A 173 -14.14 12.51 17.99
N TYR A 174 -13.68 11.53 18.79
CA TYR A 174 -12.56 11.70 19.71
C TYR A 174 -11.23 12.03 19.02
N GLN A 175 -11.12 11.80 17.70
CA GLN A 175 -9.97 12.22 16.90
C GLN A 175 -9.64 13.72 16.99
N TYR A 176 -10.64 14.57 17.29
CA TYR A 176 -10.46 16.02 17.45
C TYR A 176 -10.06 16.43 18.88
N ASP A 177 -10.24 15.54 19.86
CA ASP A 177 -10.01 15.82 21.28
C ASP A 177 -8.69 15.23 21.79
N ARG A 178 -8.22 14.12 21.21
CA ARG A 178 -6.94 13.51 21.59
C ARG A 178 -5.75 14.37 21.15
N ALA A 179 -4.61 14.22 21.82
CA ALA A 179 -3.35 14.82 21.38
C ALA A 179 -3.00 14.35 19.96
N GLU A 180 -2.40 15.25 19.16
CA GLU A 180 -2.08 15.01 17.75
C GLU A 180 -1.22 13.75 17.55
N ASP A 181 -0.28 13.49 18.46
CA ASP A 181 0.67 12.38 18.42
C ASP A 181 0.26 11.16 19.26
N ALA A 182 -0.94 11.16 19.88
CA ALA A 182 -1.36 10.11 20.81
C ALA A 182 -1.27 8.68 20.23
N LEU A 183 -1.65 8.51 18.96
CA LEU A 183 -1.57 7.21 18.27
C LEU A 183 -0.12 6.77 18.01
N GLN A 184 0.78 7.72 17.68
CA GLN A 184 2.20 7.42 17.50
C GLN A 184 2.87 7.02 18.83
N VAL A 185 2.49 7.66 19.94
CA VAL A 185 2.96 7.29 21.27
C VAL A 185 2.52 5.86 21.63
N LYS A 186 1.24 5.52 21.40
CA LYS A 186 0.73 4.16 21.63
C LYS A 186 1.43 3.11 20.78
N LEU A 187 1.57 3.36 19.47
CA LEU A 187 2.20 2.43 18.53
C LEU A 187 3.65 2.14 18.91
N ARG A 188 4.41 3.20 19.22
CA ARG A 188 5.82 3.08 19.61
C ARG A 188 5.99 2.30 20.91
N ALA A 189 5.15 2.58 21.91
CA ALA A 189 5.18 1.85 23.17
C ALA A 189 4.89 0.36 22.95
N PHE A 190 3.89 0.03 22.14
CA PHE A 190 3.56 -1.35 21.82
C PHE A 190 4.71 -2.10 21.15
N ILE A 191 5.35 -1.49 20.14
CA ILE A 191 6.43 -2.14 19.40
C ILE A 191 7.71 -2.26 20.25
N ALA A 192 7.96 -1.31 21.16
CA ALA A 192 9.13 -1.34 22.03
C ALA A 192 9.04 -2.37 23.18
N ASP A 193 7.83 -2.78 23.55
CA ASP A 193 7.58 -3.77 24.61
C ASP A 193 7.77 -5.23 24.14
N GLU A 194 7.86 -5.46 22.82
CA GLU A 194 8.03 -6.78 22.17
C GLU A 194 9.48 -7.02 21.71
#